data_AF-A0A4Q1K110-F1
#
_entry.id   AF-A0A4Q1K110-F1
#
_cell.length_a   1.000
_cell.length_b   1.000
_cell.length_c   1.000
_cell.angle_alpha   90.00
_cell.angle_beta   90.00
_cell.angle_gamma   90.00
#
_symmetry.space_group_name_H-M   'P 1'
#
loop_
_entity.id
_entity.type
_entity.pdbx_description
1 polymer ?
#
loop_
_entity_poly.entity_id
_entity_poly.type
_entity_poly.pdbx_seq_one_letter_code
_entity_poly.pdbx_strand_id
1 'polypeptide(L)'
;MENLIRFRQSDLSKMTAFRNGEVKFGEKMLITPKDEDIFEFLKNSEAKYVLLGIPEDVGVRANLGRGGANTAWESAIKSIANIQHNRFCKGSQIIVLGQVDTSQEMEAAKNLDENIPEERKQLFKITEQIDKEVSHIIYNIVKAGKIPIVIGGGHNNAYGNIKGTALGKGKSINAVNFDAHSDFRILEGRHSGNGFSYAFEEGFLKNYFIFGLHESYTSKNVLDIIKNISERVKYNTYDQIKIRQEKNYQSEINKAFEHIKNECYGVEIDLDALPNIASSAMTLSGFSVEELRQFVYQFGNHKNASYLHICEGAPSLGEEKNNHLIGKLIGYLVTDFIKGNSNL
;
A
#
# COMPACT_ATOMS: atom_id res chain seq x y z
N MET A 1 -14.03 -11.09 -10.50
CA MET A 1 -13.22 -11.09 -9.24
C MET A 1 -13.28 -12.49 -8.64
N GLU A 2 -12.43 -13.39 -9.13
CA GLU A 2 -12.49 -14.83 -8.76
C GLU A 2 -11.45 -15.20 -7.70
N ASN A 3 -10.24 -14.63 -7.72
CA ASN A 3 -9.16 -14.96 -6.78
C ASN A 3 -9.20 -14.11 -5.48
N LEU A 4 -10.28 -14.26 -4.71
CA LEU A 4 -10.54 -13.46 -3.51
C LEU A 4 -11.13 -14.31 -2.38
N ILE A 5 -10.48 -14.26 -1.21
CA ILE A 5 -11.09 -14.74 0.04
C ILE A 5 -11.97 -13.61 0.59
N ARG A 6 -13.28 -13.70 0.32
CA ARG A 6 -14.27 -12.73 0.80
C ARG A 6 -14.32 -12.72 2.32
N PHE A 7 -14.29 -11.52 2.91
CA PHE A 7 -14.54 -11.36 4.33
C PHE A 7 -16.01 -11.58 4.65
N ARG A 8 -16.34 -12.30 5.73
CA ARG A 8 -17.73 -12.51 6.15
C ARG A 8 -18.05 -11.68 7.38
N GLN A 9 -19.34 -11.43 7.61
CA GLN A 9 -19.81 -10.76 8.82
C GLN A 9 -19.32 -11.47 10.09
N SER A 10 -19.30 -12.80 10.08
CA SER A 10 -18.79 -13.62 11.19
C SER A 10 -17.32 -13.35 11.50
N ASP A 11 -16.51 -13.08 10.48
CA ASP A 11 -15.07 -12.83 10.66
C ASP A 11 -14.86 -11.46 11.31
N LEU A 12 -15.62 -10.46 10.86
CA LEU A 12 -15.58 -9.11 11.43
C LEU A 12 -16.06 -9.09 12.88
N SER A 13 -17.13 -9.80 13.20
CA SER A 13 -17.62 -9.91 14.58
C SER A 13 -16.62 -10.59 15.50
N LYS A 14 -15.88 -11.62 15.04
CA LYS A 14 -14.84 -12.29 15.84
C LYS A 14 -13.67 -11.37 16.19
N MET A 15 -13.34 -10.44 15.30
CA MET A 15 -12.22 -9.49 15.51
C MET A 15 -12.63 -8.28 16.35
N THR A 16 -13.92 -7.98 16.43
CA THR A 16 -14.45 -6.81 17.13
C THR A 16 -14.57 -7.09 18.62
N ALA A 17 -13.83 -6.35 19.44
CA ALA A 17 -13.97 -6.44 20.88
C ALA A 17 -15.14 -5.59 21.37
N PHE A 18 -16.34 -6.17 21.45
CA PHE A 18 -17.54 -5.48 21.89
C PHE A 18 -17.42 -4.99 23.33
N ARG A 19 -17.88 -3.75 23.58
CA ARG A 19 -17.92 -3.16 24.91
C ARG A 19 -19.13 -2.25 25.03
N ASN A 20 -19.88 -2.40 26.13
CA ASN A 20 -21.07 -1.59 26.38
C ASN A 20 -20.72 -0.09 26.41
N GLY A 21 -21.51 0.73 25.73
CA GLY A 21 -21.29 2.18 25.59
C GLY A 21 -20.30 2.59 24.50
N GLU A 22 -19.66 1.64 23.81
CA GLU A 22 -18.80 1.90 22.65
C GLU A 22 -19.49 1.42 21.37
N VAL A 23 -19.13 2.05 20.25
CA VAL A 23 -19.45 1.54 18.91
C VAL A 23 -18.15 1.51 18.15
N LYS A 24 -17.80 0.37 17.58
CA LYS A 24 -16.55 0.17 16.85
C LYS A 24 -16.77 0.07 15.34
N PHE A 25 -15.68 0.21 14.60
CA PHE A 25 -15.68 0.06 13.14
C PHE A 25 -16.21 -1.30 12.72
N GLY A 26 -15.81 -2.39 13.39
CA GLY A 26 -16.27 -3.72 13.03
C GLY A 26 -17.78 -3.96 13.23
N GLU A 27 -18.47 -3.04 13.90
CA GLU A 27 -19.94 -3.06 14.02
C GLU A 27 -20.64 -2.26 12.91
N LYS A 28 -19.90 -1.45 12.16
CA LYS A 28 -20.43 -0.45 11.21
C LYS A 28 -19.87 -0.54 9.80
N MET A 29 -18.70 -1.15 9.61
CA MET A 29 -18.16 -1.43 8.28
C MET A 29 -19.08 -2.39 7.54
N LEU A 30 -19.14 -2.24 6.22
CA LEU A 30 -20.00 -3.02 5.36
C LEU A 30 -19.26 -4.27 4.87
N ILE A 31 -20.02 -5.33 4.65
CA ILE A 31 -19.56 -6.59 4.06
C ILE A 31 -20.43 -6.90 2.87
N THR A 32 -19.83 -7.37 1.77
CA THR A 32 -20.59 -7.86 0.62
C THR A 32 -21.38 -9.12 1.02
N PRO A 33 -22.71 -9.15 0.83
CA PRO A 33 -23.51 -10.33 1.10
C PRO A 33 -23.03 -11.55 0.30
N LYS A 34 -23.19 -12.75 0.89
CA LYS A 34 -22.70 -14.00 0.28
C LYS A 34 -23.31 -14.27 -1.10
N ASP A 35 -24.60 -13.98 -1.24
CA ASP A 35 -25.40 -14.31 -2.41
C ASP A 35 -25.46 -13.16 -3.44
N GLU A 36 -24.70 -12.07 -3.21
CA GLU A 36 -24.64 -10.92 -4.10
C GLU A 36 -23.33 -10.91 -4.92
N ASP A 37 -23.42 -10.41 -6.15
CA ASP A 37 -22.25 -10.14 -6.96
C ASP A 37 -21.46 -8.98 -6.34
N ILE A 38 -20.13 -9.15 -6.24
CA ILE A 38 -19.27 -8.16 -5.60
C ILE A 38 -19.32 -6.84 -6.37
N PHE A 39 -19.20 -6.87 -7.70
CA PHE A 39 -19.11 -5.65 -8.48
C PHE A 39 -20.40 -4.83 -8.39
N GLU A 40 -21.55 -5.49 -8.50
CA GLU A 40 -22.85 -4.83 -8.34
C GLU A 40 -23.05 -4.28 -6.91
N PHE A 41 -22.69 -5.04 -5.87
CA PHE A 41 -22.75 -4.54 -4.50
C PHE A 41 -21.86 -3.31 -4.30
N LEU A 42 -20.61 -3.35 -4.78
CA LEU A 42 -19.70 -2.22 -4.73
C LEU A 42 -20.33 -1.02 -5.42
N LYS A 43 -20.76 -1.18 -6.68
CA LYS A 43 -21.33 -0.09 -7.49
C LYS A 43 -22.56 0.56 -6.84
N ASN A 44 -23.43 -0.22 -6.20
CA ASN A 44 -24.69 0.27 -5.62
C ASN A 44 -24.56 0.76 -4.17
N SER A 45 -23.47 0.42 -3.47
CA SER A 45 -23.23 0.89 -2.11
C SER A 45 -22.90 2.38 -2.06
N GLU A 46 -23.30 3.11 -1.01
CA GLU A 46 -22.89 4.50 -0.78
C GLU A 46 -21.48 4.60 -0.16
N ALA A 47 -20.95 3.52 0.41
CA ALA A 47 -19.61 3.52 0.98
C ALA A 47 -18.56 3.82 -0.10
N LYS A 48 -17.57 4.64 0.24
CA LYS A 48 -16.59 5.19 -0.70
C LYS A 48 -15.32 4.34 -0.78
N TYR A 49 -14.94 3.72 0.33
CA TYR A 49 -13.67 3.02 0.47
C TYR A 49 -13.86 1.51 0.49
N VAL A 50 -12.93 0.79 -0.13
CA VAL A 50 -12.90 -0.68 -0.13
C VAL A 50 -11.58 -1.13 0.47
N LEU A 51 -11.65 -1.82 1.61
CA LEU A 51 -10.49 -2.37 2.31
C LEU A 51 -10.15 -3.76 1.75
N LEU A 52 -8.90 -3.93 1.32
CA LEU A 52 -8.38 -5.15 0.69
C LEU A 52 -7.00 -5.50 1.27
N GLY A 53 -6.81 -6.75 1.70
CA GLY A 53 -5.50 -7.29 2.06
C GLY A 53 -4.81 -8.01 0.90
N ILE A 54 -3.48 -7.97 0.86
CA ILE A 54 -2.66 -8.80 -0.04
C ILE A 54 -1.62 -9.54 0.82
N PRO A 55 -1.94 -10.72 1.37
CA PRO A 55 -1.09 -11.42 2.33
C PRO A 55 0.01 -12.23 1.61
N GLU A 56 1.00 -11.56 1.03
CA GLU A 56 2.16 -12.18 0.38
C GLU A 56 3.48 -11.45 0.68
N ASP A 57 4.61 -12.15 0.45
CA ASP A 57 5.96 -11.59 0.56
C ASP A 57 6.92 -12.14 -0.53
N VAL A 58 6.36 -12.69 -1.61
CA VAL A 58 7.12 -13.35 -2.67
C VAL A 58 8.00 -12.33 -3.40
N GLY A 59 7.45 -11.15 -3.70
CA GLY A 59 8.20 -10.07 -4.34
C GLY A 59 9.31 -9.52 -3.44
N VAL A 60 9.13 -9.54 -2.12
CA VAL A 60 10.15 -9.14 -1.14
C VAL A 60 11.34 -10.11 -1.22
N ARG A 61 11.06 -11.41 -1.15
CA ARG A 61 12.08 -12.47 -1.26
C ARG A 61 12.78 -12.46 -2.61
N ALA A 62 12.03 -12.24 -3.69
CA ALA A 62 12.58 -12.08 -5.04
C ALA A 62 13.58 -10.90 -5.15
N ASN A 63 13.40 -9.87 -4.31
CA ASN A 63 14.30 -8.72 -4.18
C ASN A 63 15.40 -8.94 -3.12
N LEU A 64 15.61 -10.18 -2.67
CA LEU A 64 16.58 -10.57 -1.63
C LEU A 64 16.28 -9.95 -0.25
N GLY A 65 15.01 -9.59 -0.01
CA GLY A 65 14.51 -9.12 1.27
C GLY A 65 14.08 -10.25 2.20
N ARG A 66 13.85 -9.91 3.47
CA ARG A 66 13.34 -10.84 4.48
C ARG A 66 11.81 -10.93 4.39
N GLY A 67 11.28 -12.14 4.25
CA GLY A 67 9.84 -12.40 4.27
C GLY A 67 9.17 -12.02 5.60
N GLY A 68 7.85 -11.86 5.58
CA GLY A 68 7.01 -11.52 6.73
C GLY A 68 5.91 -10.49 6.45
N ALA A 69 6.01 -9.77 5.33
CA ALA A 69 5.00 -8.76 4.93
C ALA A 69 3.60 -9.36 4.72
N ASN A 70 3.52 -10.66 4.42
CA ASN A 70 2.28 -11.41 4.34
C ASN A 70 1.44 -11.39 5.64
N THR A 71 2.06 -11.11 6.79
CA THR A 71 1.38 -11.06 8.10
C THR A 71 0.75 -9.71 8.43
N ALA A 72 0.97 -8.67 7.61
CA ALA A 72 0.46 -7.32 7.85
C ALA A 72 -1.06 -7.27 7.96
N TRP A 73 -1.74 -7.94 7.02
CA TRP A 73 -3.18 -7.86 6.86
C TRP A 73 -3.93 -8.29 8.12
N GLU A 74 -3.58 -9.45 8.69
CA GLU A 74 -4.26 -9.98 9.87
C GLU A 74 -4.11 -9.04 11.08
N SER A 75 -2.91 -8.50 11.30
CA SER A 75 -2.67 -7.53 12.36
C SER A 75 -3.46 -6.23 12.15
N ALA A 76 -3.54 -5.76 10.90
CA ALA A 76 -4.19 -4.51 10.55
C ALA A 76 -5.71 -4.59 10.64
N ILE A 77 -6.36 -5.60 10.05
CA ILE A 77 -7.82 -5.72 10.06
C ILE A 77 -8.36 -5.83 11.49
N LYS A 78 -7.65 -6.54 12.38
CA LYS A 78 -7.99 -6.63 13.80
C LYS A 78 -7.92 -5.27 14.49
N SER A 79 -6.90 -4.47 14.17
CA SER A 79 -6.74 -3.11 14.72
C SER A 79 -7.81 -2.16 14.18
N ILE A 80 -8.05 -2.18 12.87
CA ILE A 80 -9.05 -1.35 12.18
C ILE A 80 -10.46 -1.64 12.70
N ALA A 81 -10.83 -2.91 12.84
CA ALA A 81 -12.14 -3.30 13.37
C ALA A 81 -12.41 -2.74 14.77
N ASN A 82 -11.36 -2.46 15.55
CA ASN A 82 -11.47 -1.96 16.92
C ASN A 82 -11.32 -0.44 17.05
N ILE A 83 -11.23 0.30 15.94
CA ILE A 83 -11.29 1.76 15.95
C ILE A 83 -12.68 2.22 16.39
N GLN A 84 -12.74 3.28 17.19
CA GLN A 84 -14.01 3.87 17.64
C GLN A 84 -14.76 4.48 16.45
N HIS A 85 -16.03 4.10 16.30
CA HIS A 85 -16.98 4.78 15.43
C HIS A 85 -17.57 5.98 16.16
N ASN A 86 -17.23 7.19 15.72
CA ASN A 86 -17.67 8.43 16.37
C ASN A 86 -17.80 9.57 15.34
N ARG A 87 -17.82 10.84 15.79
CA ARG A 87 -17.94 12.00 14.87
C ARG A 87 -16.74 12.18 13.94
N PHE A 88 -15.55 11.70 14.32
CA PHE A 88 -14.30 11.86 13.57
C PHE A 88 -13.94 10.64 12.71
N CYS A 89 -14.48 9.46 13.06
CA CYS A 89 -14.14 8.20 12.43
C CYS A 89 -15.42 7.43 12.10
N LYS A 90 -15.70 7.20 10.82
CA LYS A 90 -16.95 6.58 10.35
C LYS A 90 -16.69 5.27 9.61
N GLY A 91 -16.76 4.15 10.35
CA GLY A 91 -16.63 2.81 9.75
C GLY A 91 -17.64 2.51 8.63
N SER A 92 -18.81 3.13 8.63
CA SER A 92 -19.85 2.93 7.60
C SER A 92 -19.45 3.41 6.19
N GLN A 93 -18.33 4.13 6.06
CA GLN A 93 -17.79 4.55 4.76
C GLN A 93 -16.92 3.47 4.10
N ILE A 94 -16.68 2.35 4.80
CA ILE A 94 -15.74 1.30 4.40
C ILE A 94 -16.49 0.00 4.14
N ILE A 95 -16.24 -0.60 2.98
CA ILE A 95 -16.57 -1.99 2.67
C ILE A 95 -15.31 -2.83 2.91
N VAL A 96 -15.38 -3.88 3.73
CA VAL A 96 -14.28 -4.84 3.87
C VAL A 96 -14.50 -5.95 2.86
N LEU A 97 -13.70 -5.94 1.79
CA LEU A 97 -13.81 -6.93 0.73
C LEU A 97 -13.21 -8.28 1.14
N GLY A 98 -12.10 -8.23 1.88
CA GLY A 98 -11.34 -9.40 2.31
C GLY A 98 -9.90 -9.30 1.83
N GLN A 99 -9.37 -10.41 1.33
CA GLN A 99 -7.99 -10.49 0.88
C GLN A 99 -7.87 -11.21 -0.47
N VAL A 100 -6.87 -10.83 -1.25
CA VAL A 100 -6.45 -11.61 -2.42
C VAL A 100 -6.05 -13.00 -1.95
N ASP A 101 -6.50 -14.04 -2.64
CA ASP A 101 -6.08 -15.40 -2.33
C ASP A 101 -4.71 -15.67 -2.95
N THR A 102 -3.67 -15.54 -2.14
CA THR A 102 -2.27 -15.78 -2.52
C THR A 102 -1.78 -17.15 -2.06
N SER A 103 -2.68 -18.03 -1.60
CA SER A 103 -2.30 -19.28 -0.94
C SER A 103 -1.51 -20.23 -1.85
N GLN A 104 -1.86 -20.29 -3.14
CA GLN A 104 -1.18 -21.13 -4.11
C GLN A 104 0.22 -20.60 -4.43
N GLU A 105 0.32 -19.28 -4.63
CA GLU A 105 1.57 -18.58 -4.91
C GLU A 105 2.55 -18.69 -3.72
N MET A 106 2.05 -18.51 -2.51
CA MET A 106 2.83 -18.62 -1.28
C MET A 106 3.34 -20.05 -1.06
N GLU A 107 2.51 -21.08 -1.30
CA GLU A 107 2.96 -22.47 -1.18
C GLU A 107 3.98 -22.83 -2.28
N ALA A 108 3.78 -22.37 -3.51
CA ALA A 108 4.73 -22.55 -4.60
C ALA A 108 6.08 -21.87 -4.32
N ALA A 109 6.07 -20.71 -3.65
CA ALA A 109 7.27 -19.97 -3.29
C ALA A 109 7.99 -20.51 -2.03
N LYS A 110 7.31 -21.30 -1.20
CA LYS A 110 7.73 -21.60 0.18
C LYS A 110 9.14 -22.15 0.34
N ASN A 111 9.55 -23.06 -0.55
CA ASN A 111 10.84 -23.76 -0.45
C ASN A 111 11.88 -23.26 -1.47
N LEU A 112 11.59 -22.17 -2.20
CA LEU A 112 12.53 -21.58 -3.13
C LEU A 112 13.58 -20.74 -2.39
N ASP A 113 14.85 -20.90 -2.75
CA ASP A 113 15.96 -20.09 -2.24
C ASP A 113 16.24 -18.93 -3.20
N GLU A 114 16.03 -17.71 -2.73
CA GLU A 114 16.28 -16.49 -3.49
C GLU A 114 17.75 -16.28 -3.90
N ASN A 115 18.69 -17.00 -3.28
CA ASN A 115 20.11 -16.97 -3.63
C ASN A 115 20.48 -17.91 -4.79
N ILE A 116 19.58 -18.84 -5.16
CA ILE A 116 19.75 -19.73 -6.30
C ILE A 116 19.13 -19.06 -7.54
N PRO A 117 19.92 -18.73 -8.60
CA PRO A 117 19.42 -17.95 -9.73
C PRO A 117 18.18 -18.50 -10.43
N GLU A 118 18.09 -19.83 -10.60
CA GLU A 118 16.94 -20.46 -11.26
C GLU A 118 15.68 -20.47 -10.37
N GLU A 119 15.83 -20.54 -9.05
CA GLU A 119 14.72 -20.48 -8.10
C GLU A 119 14.26 -19.03 -7.91
N ARG A 120 15.17 -18.06 -7.90
CA ARG A 120 14.84 -16.63 -7.93
C ARG A 120 14.02 -16.26 -9.18
N LYS A 121 14.34 -16.84 -10.35
CA LYS A 121 13.51 -16.68 -11.56
C LYS A 121 12.09 -17.23 -11.39
N GLN A 122 11.89 -18.26 -10.56
CA GLN A 122 10.55 -18.76 -10.25
C GLN A 122 9.81 -17.78 -9.34
N LEU A 123 10.48 -17.19 -8.34
CA LEU A 123 9.90 -16.11 -7.52
C LEU A 123 9.46 -14.91 -8.38
N PHE A 124 10.24 -14.54 -9.40
CA PHE A 124 9.83 -13.50 -10.37
C PHE A 124 8.51 -13.84 -11.07
N LYS A 125 8.38 -15.07 -11.58
CA LYS A 125 7.16 -15.54 -12.26
C LYS A 125 5.95 -15.59 -11.33
N ILE A 126 6.15 -15.98 -10.07
CA ILE A 126 5.07 -15.99 -9.08
C ILE A 126 4.65 -14.55 -8.76
N THR A 127 5.60 -13.62 -8.63
CA THR A 127 5.29 -12.19 -8.43
C THR A 127 4.48 -11.63 -9.61
N GLU A 128 4.81 -12.00 -10.86
CA GLU A 128 4.02 -11.63 -12.04
C GLU A 128 2.59 -12.19 -12.04
N GLN A 129 2.36 -13.36 -11.43
CA GLN A 129 1.02 -13.94 -11.28
C GLN A 129 0.21 -13.11 -10.28
N ILE A 130 0.79 -12.82 -9.11
CA ILE A 130 0.17 -11.95 -8.09
C ILE A 130 -0.18 -10.59 -8.69
N ASP A 131 0.73 -9.98 -9.45
CA ASP A 131 0.52 -8.69 -10.12
C ASP A 131 -0.73 -8.67 -11.02
N LYS A 132 -1.03 -9.77 -11.72
CA LYS A 132 -2.22 -9.89 -12.57
C LYS A 132 -3.51 -9.91 -11.75
N GLU A 133 -3.53 -10.69 -10.67
CA GLU A 133 -4.68 -10.81 -9.79
C GLU A 133 -4.98 -9.49 -9.07
N VAL A 134 -3.94 -8.85 -8.53
CA VAL A 134 -4.05 -7.52 -7.91
C VAL A 134 -4.56 -6.50 -8.92
N SER A 135 -3.99 -6.45 -10.13
CA SER A 135 -4.44 -5.55 -11.20
C SER A 135 -5.92 -5.73 -11.52
N HIS A 136 -6.37 -6.98 -11.64
CA HIS A 136 -7.77 -7.29 -11.96
C HIS A 136 -8.73 -6.89 -10.85
N ILE A 137 -8.39 -7.15 -9.58
CA ILE A 137 -9.23 -6.80 -8.43
C ILE A 137 -9.31 -5.28 -8.28
N ILE A 138 -8.18 -4.59 -8.32
CA ILE A 138 -8.12 -3.12 -8.21
C ILE A 138 -8.87 -2.46 -9.36
N TYR A 139 -8.75 -2.98 -10.58
CA TYR A 139 -9.55 -2.54 -11.73
C TYR A 139 -11.05 -2.55 -11.41
N ASN A 140 -11.58 -3.67 -10.90
CA ASN A 140 -13.00 -3.79 -10.63
C ASN A 140 -13.47 -2.85 -9.51
N ILE A 141 -12.68 -2.69 -8.44
CA ILE A 141 -12.98 -1.75 -7.35
C ILE A 141 -13.05 -0.31 -7.89
N VAL A 142 -12.06 0.10 -8.67
CA VAL A 142 -11.99 1.46 -9.23
C VAL A 142 -13.09 1.67 -10.28
N LYS A 143 -13.39 0.66 -11.09
CA LYS A 143 -14.44 0.70 -12.11
C LYS A 143 -15.85 0.81 -11.48
N ALA A 144 -16.04 0.26 -10.27
CA ALA A 144 -17.25 0.44 -9.46
C ALA A 144 -17.33 1.83 -8.78
N GLY A 145 -16.38 2.74 -9.05
CA GLY A 145 -16.39 4.09 -8.50
C GLY A 145 -15.86 4.21 -7.07
N LYS A 146 -15.16 3.18 -6.57
CA LYS A 146 -14.64 3.13 -5.20
C LYS A 146 -13.15 3.46 -5.13
N ILE A 147 -12.69 3.77 -3.92
CA ILE A 147 -11.28 4.03 -3.60
C ILE A 147 -10.73 2.81 -2.84
N PRO A 148 -9.82 2.03 -3.43
CA PRO A 148 -9.12 0.95 -2.73
C PRO A 148 -8.26 1.49 -1.58
N ILE A 149 -8.30 0.80 -0.45
CA ILE A 149 -7.34 0.91 0.65
C ILE A 149 -6.71 -0.47 0.80
N VAL A 150 -5.45 -0.57 0.40
CA VAL A 150 -4.71 -1.84 0.23
C VAL A 150 -3.70 -1.99 1.35
N ILE A 151 -3.67 -3.16 2.00
CA ILE A 151 -2.77 -3.45 3.12
C ILE A 151 -1.94 -4.69 2.83
N GLY A 152 -0.61 -4.56 2.97
CA GLY A 152 0.34 -5.59 2.56
C GLY A 152 0.36 -5.76 1.04
N GLY A 153 1.08 -6.72 0.48
CA GLY A 153 2.19 -7.47 1.07
C GLY A 153 3.47 -6.67 0.85
N GLY A 154 4.37 -7.18 0.00
CA GLY A 154 5.52 -6.42 -0.46
C GLY A 154 5.14 -5.23 -1.35
N HIS A 155 6.10 -4.34 -1.58
CA HIS A 155 5.91 -3.15 -2.42
C HIS A 155 5.81 -3.49 -3.93
N ASN A 156 6.02 -4.75 -4.32
CA ASN A 156 5.72 -5.23 -5.69
C ASN A 156 4.28 -4.94 -6.10
N ASN A 157 3.36 -4.99 -5.13
CA ASN A 157 1.93 -4.78 -5.35
C ASN A 157 1.59 -3.37 -5.85
N ALA A 158 2.48 -2.38 -5.71
CA ALA A 158 2.32 -1.06 -6.32
C ALA A 158 2.08 -1.16 -7.84
N TYR A 159 2.75 -2.09 -8.53
CA TYR A 159 2.51 -2.32 -9.95
C TYR A 159 1.04 -2.68 -10.23
N GLY A 160 0.51 -3.66 -9.51
CA GLY A 160 -0.89 -4.08 -9.65
C GLY A 160 -1.89 -2.98 -9.28
N ASN A 161 -1.60 -2.23 -8.20
CA ASN A 161 -2.42 -1.10 -7.76
C ASN A 161 -2.47 0.01 -8.82
N ILE A 162 -1.32 0.38 -9.38
CA ILE A 162 -1.20 1.41 -10.42
C ILE A 162 -1.91 0.96 -11.70
N LYS A 163 -1.59 -0.25 -12.19
CA LYS A 163 -2.14 -0.81 -13.43
C LYS A 163 -3.65 -0.97 -13.34
N GLY A 164 -4.16 -1.60 -12.28
CA GLY A 164 -5.59 -1.76 -12.05
C GLY A 164 -6.32 -0.42 -11.98
N THR A 165 -5.76 0.55 -11.27
CA THR A 165 -6.35 1.89 -11.17
C THR A 165 -6.35 2.62 -12.51
N ALA A 166 -5.24 2.60 -13.25
CA ALA A 166 -5.13 3.22 -14.56
C ALA A 166 -6.13 2.64 -15.56
N LEU A 167 -6.27 1.31 -15.59
CA LEU A 167 -7.26 0.61 -16.41
C LEU A 167 -8.70 0.97 -15.98
N GLY A 168 -8.97 1.06 -14.67
CA GLY A 168 -10.29 1.42 -14.14
C GLY A 168 -10.69 2.86 -14.49
N LYS A 169 -9.71 3.78 -14.50
CA LYS A 169 -9.90 5.18 -14.92
C LYS A 169 -9.83 5.40 -16.43
N GLY A 170 -9.34 4.41 -17.19
CA GLY A 170 -9.13 4.50 -18.64
C GLY A 170 -7.99 5.42 -19.07
N LYS A 171 -7.04 5.71 -18.17
CA LYS A 171 -5.86 6.55 -18.44
C LYS A 171 -4.75 6.29 -17.41
N SER A 172 -3.51 6.61 -17.78
CA SER A 172 -2.37 6.62 -16.87
C SER A 172 -2.62 7.51 -15.64
N ILE A 173 -2.09 7.11 -14.49
CA ILE A 173 -2.20 7.86 -13.23
C ILE A 173 -0.84 8.35 -12.75
N ASN A 174 -0.81 9.19 -11.71
CA ASN A 174 0.43 9.53 -11.01
C ASN A 174 0.58 8.68 -9.73
N ALA A 175 1.74 8.74 -9.09
CA ALA A 175 1.93 8.18 -7.75
C ALA A 175 2.86 9.06 -6.93
N VAL A 176 2.59 9.13 -5.63
CA VAL A 176 3.54 9.62 -4.63
C VAL A 176 3.88 8.46 -3.71
N ASN A 177 5.18 8.24 -3.47
CA ASN A 177 5.67 7.15 -2.64
C ASN A 177 6.46 7.70 -1.45
N PHE A 178 6.07 7.34 -0.24
CA PHE A 178 6.79 7.67 0.99
C PHE A 178 7.68 6.48 1.37
N ASP A 179 8.96 6.58 1.05
CA ASP A 179 9.84 5.41 0.97
C ASP A 179 11.31 5.82 1.12
N ALA A 180 12.09 4.98 1.81
CA ALA A 180 13.55 5.10 1.88
C ALA A 180 14.22 4.68 0.57
N HIS A 181 13.53 3.90 -0.26
CA HIS A 181 13.95 3.38 -1.55
C HIS A 181 13.19 4.08 -2.68
N SER A 182 13.73 3.97 -3.89
CA SER A 182 13.07 4.51 -5.09
C SER A 182 11.97 3.61 -5.63
N ASP A 183 12.13 2.30 -5.38
CA ASP A 183 11.46 1.19 -6.05
C ASP A 183 11.35 1.31 -7.58
N PHE A 184 12.40 1.92 -8.13
CA PHE A 184 12.59 2.19 -9.55
C PHE A 184 13.81 1.42 -10.11
N ARG A 185 14.04 0.19 -9.64
CA ARG A 185 15.12 -0.68 -10.13
C ARG A 185 14.83 -1.19 -11.55
N ILE A 186 15.87 -1.68 -12.20
CA ILE A 186 15.80 -2.19 -13.58
C ILE A 186 14.80 -3.35 -13.74
N LEU A 187 14.37 -3.58 -14.98
CA LEU A 187 13.42 -4.62 -15.37
C LEU A 187 14.13 -5.97 -15.54
N GLU A 188 14.61 -6.55 -14.43
CA GLU A 188 15.38 -7.82 -14.40
C GLU A 188 14.54 -9.07 -14.09
N GLY A 189 13.24 -8.86 -13.89
CA GLY A 189 12.26 -9.81 -13.35
C GLY A 189 11.46 -9.13 -12.23
N ARG A 190 10.20 -9.49 -12.04
CA ARG A 190 9.33 -8.81 -11.06
C ARG A 190 9.76 -9.11 -9.63
N HIS A 191 9.92 -8.06 -8.81
CA HIS A 191 10.18 -8.14 -7.38
C HIS A 191 9.70 -6.86 -6.68
N SER A 192 9.91 -6.70 -5.38
CA SER A 192 9.39 -5.53 -4.64
C SER A 192 9.96 -4.20 -5.15
N GLY A 193 11.29 -4.12 -5.32
CA GLY A 193 11.95 -2.86 -5.68
C GLY A 193 11.86 -2.37 -7.14
N ASN A 194 10.95 -2.89 -7.97
CA ASN A 194 10.79 -2.42 -9.36
C ASN A 194 9.33 -2.27 -9.82
N GLY A 195 8.35 -2.28 -8.91
CA GLY A 195 6.93 -2.11 -9.28
C GLY A 195 6.66 -0.83 -10.08
N PHE A 196 7.26 0.29 -9.67
CA PHE A 196 7.09 1.58 -10.34
C PHE A 196 7.76 1.64 -11.72
N SER A 197 8.90 0.97 -11.90
CA SER A 197 9.57 0.90 -13.20
C SER A 197 8.73 0.17 -14.23
N TYR A 198 8.13 -0.97 -13.88
CA TYR A 198 7.23 -1.71 -14.78
C TYR A 198 5.98 -0.88 -15.10
N ALA A 199 5.37 -0.24 -14.09
CA ALA A 199 4.19 0.59 -14.31
C ALA A 199 4.49 1.81 -15.21
N PHE A 200 5.68 2.38 -15.10
CA PHE A 200 6.14 3.48 -15.93
C PHE A 200 6.40 3.04 -17.38
N GLU A 201 7.14 1.95 -17.57
CA GLU A 201 7.49 1.41 -18.89
C GLU A 201 6.25 0.99 -19.69
N GLU A 202 5.27 0.36 -19.03
CA GLU A 202 4.01 -0.03 -19.65
C GLU A 202 3.01 1.13 -19.83
N GLY A 203 3.37 2.35 -19.41
CA GLY A 203 2.57 3.56 -19.61
C GLY A 203 1.38 3.72 -18.65
N PHE A 204 1.29 2.93 -17.58
CA PHE A 204 0.26 3.08 -16.54
C PHE A 204 0.60 4.19 -15.53
N LEU A 205 1.90 4.47 -15.32
CA LEU A 205 2.40 5.54 -14.44
C LEU A 205 2.90 6.74 -15.26
N LYS A 206 2.21 7.88 -15.15
CA LYS A 206 2.54 9.14 -15.82
C LYS A 206 3.63 9.91 -15.07
N ASN A 207 3.32 10.43 -13.89
CA ASN A 207 4.28 11.12 -13.02
C ASN A 207 4.48 10.34 -11.72
N TYR A 208 5.71 10.33 -11.24
CA TYR A 208 6.09 9.66 -10.00
C TYR A 208 6.89 10.61 -9.12
N PHE A 209 6.59 10.63 -7.82
CA PHE A 209 7.38 11.36 -6.84
C PHE A 209 7.79 10.45 -5.68
N ILE A 210 9.09 10.29 -5.48
CA ILE A 210 9.65 9.57 -4.33
C ILE A 210 9.93 10.58 -3.22
N PHE A 211 9.24 10.43 -2.10
CA PHE A 211 9.37 11.29 -0.94
C PHE A 211 10.17 10.55 0.13
N GLY A 212 11.34 11.09 0.45
CA GLY A 212 12.14 10.61 1.57
C GLY A 212 13.23 9.62 1.22
N LEU A 213 13.65 9.55 -0.04
CA LEU A 213 14.70 8.64 -0.50
C LEU A 213 15.96 8.74 0.38
N HIS A 214 16.50 7.61 0.80
CA HIS A 214 17.77 7.55 1.53
C HIS A 214 18.93 7.52 0.55
N GLU A 215 19.86 8.47 0.69
CA GLU A 215 21.01 8.59 -0.22
C GLU A 215 21.90 7.34 -0.17
N SER A 216 22.01 6.72 1.01
CA SER A 216 22.83 5.52 1.23
C SER A 216 22.23 4.22 0.68
N TYR A 217 20.93 4.19 0.36
CA TYR A 217 20.24 2.98 -0.16
C TYR A 217 20.07 3.01 -1.68
N THR A 218 20.37 4.15 -2.31
CA THR A 218 20.10 4.35 -3.73
C THR A 218 21.35 4.08 -4.57
N SER A 219 21.24 3.15 -5.51
CA SER A 219 22.35 2.88 -6.45
C SER A 219 22.55 4.03 -7.43
N LYS A 220 23.80 4.24 -7.87
CA LYS A 220 24.14 5.21 -8.92
C LYS A 220 23.31 5.01 -10.20
N ASN A 221 23.10 3.75 -10.61
CA ASN A 221 22.34 3.43 -11.81
C ASN A 221 20.89 3.95 -11.73
N VAL A 222 20.23 3.78 -10.59
CA VAL A 222 18.87 4.31 -10.36
C VAL A 222 18.85 5.84 -10.42
N LEU A 223 19.83 6.50 -9.81
CA LEU A 223 19.94 7.97 -9.88
C LEU A 223 20.14 8.46 -11.32
N ASP A 224 20.98 7.77 -12.10
CA ASP A 224 21.22 8.09 -13.51
C ASP A 224 19.95 7.88 -14.36
N ILE A 225 19.18 6.82 -14.12
CA ILE A 225 17.88 6.59 -14.75
C ILE A 225 16.94 7.75 -14.43
N ILE A 226 16.72 8.06 -13.15
CA ILE A 226 15.77 9.10 -12.72
C ILE A 226 16.18 10.47 -13.28
N LYS A 227 17.48 10.79 -13.31
CA LYS A 227 18.00 12.03 -13.90
C LYS A 227 17.56 12.20 -15.36
N ASN A 228 17.60 11.12 -16.14
CA ASN A 228 17.23 11.14 -17.57
C ASN A 228 15.72 11.32 -17.80
N ILE A 229 14.89 11.04 -16.80
CA ILE A 229 13.41 11.17 -16.86
C ILE A 229 12.86 12.15 -15.82
N SER A 230 13.70 13.10 -15.39
CA SER A 230 13.44 14.00 -14.25
C SER A 230 12.23 14.92 -14.40
N GLU A 231 11.70 15.07 -15.62
CA GLU A 231 10.44 15.76 -15.87
C GLU A 231 9.24 15.00 -15.31
N ARG A 232 9.28 13.66 -15.34
CA ARG A 232 8.17 12.77 -14.93
C ARG A 232 8.42 12.11 -13.58
N VAL A 233 9.67 11.72 -13.30
CA VAL A 233 10.06 11.08 -12.03
C VAL A 233 10.92 12.03 -11.22
N LYS A 234 10.45 12.41 -10.04
CA LYS A 234 11.15 13.32 -9.13
C LYS A 234 11.32 12.68 -7.77
N TYR A 235 12.27 13.22 -7.01
CA TYR A 235 12.46 12.82 -5.62
C TYR A 235 12.96 13.96 -4.77
N ASN A 236 12.79 13.81 -3.46
CA ASN A 236 13.60 14.46 -2.45
C ASN A 236 14.25 13.38 -1.58
N THR A 237 15.22 13.76 -0.75
CA THR A 237 15.90 12.81 0.13
C THR A 237 15.61 13.12 1.59
N TYR A 238 15.54 12.07 2.41
CA TYR A 238 15.50 12.20 3.86
C TYR A 238 16.68 13.02 4.36
N ASP A 239 17.88 12.75 3.85
CA ASP A 239 19.11 13.43 4.24
C ASP A 239 19.05 14.95 4.01
N GLN A 240 18.53 15.40 2.87
CA GLN A 240 18.35 16.84 2.60
C GLN A 240 17.35 17.50 3.55
N ILE A 241 16.32 16.77 3.98
CA ILE A 241 15.23 17.33 4.79
C ILE A 241 15.56 17.27 6.29
N LYS A 242 16.08 16.15 6.78
CA LYS A 242 16.20 15.84 8.21
C LYS A 242 17.63 15.89 8.74
N ILE A 243 18.62 15.61 7.90
CA ILE A 243 20.03 15.56 8.34
C ILE A 243 20.72 16.90 8.07
N ARG A 244 20.81 17.29 6.79
CA ARG A 244 21.46 18.53 6.36
C ARG A 244 20.53 19.74 6.44
N GLN A 245 19.21 19.51 6.50
CA GLN A 245 18.18 20.56 6.63
C GLN A 245 18.27 21.63 5.52
N GLU A 246 18.73 21.23 4.33
CA GLU A 246 18.76 22.07 3.13
C GLU A 246 17.35 22.35 2.60
N LYS A 247 16.40 21.46 2.92
CA LYS A 247 15.01 21.51 2.47
C LYS A 247 14.05 21.44 3.66
N ASN A 248 12.95 22.18 3.57
CA ASN A 248 11.89 22.13 4.57
C ASN A 248 10.83 21.08 4.22
N TYR A 249 10.44 20.26 5.19
CA TYR A 249 9.46 19.17 5.02
C TYR A 249 8.16 19.61 4.35
N GLN A 250 7.52 20.68 4.85
CA GLN A 250 6.23 21.13 4.31
C GLN A 250 6.36 21.70 2.91
N SER A 251 7.47 22.39 2.62
CA SER A 251 7.75 22.91 1.28
C SER A 251 7.97 21.77 0.29
N GLU A 252 8.65 20.70 0.69
CA GLU A 252 8.84 19.53 -0.15
C GLU A 252 7.56 18.73 -0.34
N ILE A 253 6.67 18.64 0.67
CA ILE A 253 5.33 18.05 0.47
C ILE A 253 4.58 18.84 -0.60
N ASN A 254 4.57 20.18 -0.50
CA ASN A 254 3.86 21.01 -1.48
C ASN A 254 4.43 20.78 -2.89
N LYS A 255 5.77 20.69 -3.05
CA LYS A 255 6.38 20.38 -4.35
C LYS A 255 5.97 19.02 -4.88
N ALA A 256 5.97 17.99 -4.04
CA ALA A 256 5.51 16.65 -4.41
C ALA A 256 4.04 16.67 -4.82
N PHE A 257 3.20 17.37 -4.08
CA PHE A 257 1.78 17.53 -4.35
C PHE A 257 1.52 18.25 -5.68
N GLU A 258 2.19 19.37 -5.95
CA GLU A 258 2.06 20.09 -7.23
C GLU A 258 2.44 19.22 -8.43
N HIS A 259 3.41 18.31 -8.27
CA HIS A 259 3.87 17.41 -9.33
C HIS A 259 2.83 16.34 -9.71
N ILE A 260 2.06 15.85 -8.73
CA ILE A 260 1.17 14.69 -8.89
C ILE A 260 -0.32 15.04 -8.95
N LYS A 261 -0.76 16.17 -8.37
CA LYS A 261 -2.20 16.44 -8.13
C LYS A 261 -3.07 16.58 -9.38
N ASN A 262 -2.48 16.88 -10.54
CA ASN A 262 -3.24 17.25 -11.75
C ASN A 262 -3.98 16.07 -12.42
N GLU A 263 -3.63 14.83 -12.08
CA GLU A 263 -4.31 13.61 -12.53
C GLU A 263 -4.70 12.75 -11.34
N CYS A 264 -5.49 11.70 -11.57
CA CYS A 264 -5.66 10.62 -10.57
C CYS A 264 -4.30 10.14 -10.09
N TYR A 265 -4.16 9.87 -8.79
CA TYR A 265 -2.91 9.38 -8.23
C TYR A 265 -3.08 8.37 -7.11
N GLY A 266 -2.07 7.52 -6.96
CA GLY A 266 -1.88 6.64 -5.82
C GLY A 266 -1.10 7.29 -4.69
N VAL A 267 -1.44 6.92 -3.45
CA VAL A 267 -0.63 7.20 -2.26
C VAL A 267 -0.02 5.89 -1.79
N GLU A 268 1.29 5.78 -1.91
CA GLU A 268 2.08 4.58 -1.63
C GLU A 268 2.91 4.83 -0.37
N ILE A 269 2.77 3.97 0.64
CA ILE A 269 3.43 4.11 1.93
C ILE A 269 4.24 2.85 2.22
N ASP A 270 5.56 2.99 2.14
CA ASP A 270 6.49 1.98 2.62
C ASP A 270 6.76 2.18 4.11
N LEU A 271 6.45 1.15 4.90
CA LEU A 271 6.69 1.20 6.34
C LEU A 271 8.17 1.10 6.71
N ASP A 272 9.05 0.72 5.78
CA ASP A 272 10.50 0.72 5.99
C ASP A 272 11.12 2.13 6.04
N ALA A 273 10.39 3.17 5.61
CA ALA A 273 10.81 4.57 5.72
C ALA A 273 10.76 5.12 7.15
N LEU A 274 10.26 4.31 8.10
CA LEU A 274 10.08 4.69 9.49
C LEU A 274 11.10 3.99 10.40
N PRO A 275 11.64 4.70 11.41
CA PRO A 275 12.54 4.08 12.36
C PRO A 275 11.79 3.10 13.27
N ASN A 276 12.40 1.95 13.53
CA ASN A 276 11.91 0.90 14.42
C ASN A 276 10.55 0.28 14.06
N ILE A 277 10.14 0.34 12.79
CA ILE A 277 8.97 -0.40 12.30
C ILE A 277 9.44 -1.70 11.67
N ALA A 278 8.86 -2.83 12.10
CA ALA A 278 9.29 -4.13 11.60
C ALA A 278 8.90 -4.27 10.12
N SER A 279 9.92 -4.45 9.29
CA SER A 279 9.83 -4.62 7.85
C SER A 279 11.07 -5.41 7.38
N SER A 280 11.09 -5.80 6.11
CA SER A 280 12.25 -6.46 5.50
C SER A 280 13.54 -5.65 5.70
N ALA A 281 13.50 -4.33 5.45
CA ALA A 281 14.61 -3.39 5.55
C ALA A 281 14.52 -2.46 6.77
N MET A 282 14.07 -2.97 7.92
CA MET A 282 13.95 -2.21 9.17
C MET A 282 15.19 -1.37 9.47
N THR A 283 14.97 -0.10 9.82
CA THR A 283 16.00 0.92 10.04
C THR A 283 15.82 1.63 11.38
N LEU A 284 16.87 2.30 11.86
CA LEU A 284 16.83 3.23 13.01
C LEU A 284 16.75 4.70 12.58
N SER A 285 16.85 4.97 11.27
CA SER A 285 16.83 6.31 10.68
C SER A 285 15.69 6.40 9.68
N GLY A 286 14.93 7.48 9.75
CA GLY A 286 13.76 7.71 8.90
C GLY A 286 12.91 8.86 9.43
N PHE A 287 11.79 9.13 8.76
CA PHE A 287 10.83 10.12 9.23
C PHE A 287 10.04 9.61 10.44
N SER A 288 9.52 10.53 11.25
CA SER A 288 8.65 10.16 12.36
C SER A 288 7.29 9.64 11.86
N VAL A 289 6.62 8.85 12.70
CA VAL A 289 5.22 8.44 12.46
C VAL A 289 4.31 9.66 12.30
N GLU A 290 4.54 10.74 13.04
CA GLU A 290 3.72 11.95 12.94
C GLU A 290 3.85 12.63 11.57
N GLU A 291 5.08 12.75 11.06
CA GLU A 291 5.34 13.27 9.71
C GLU A 291 4.63 12.42 8.64
N LEU A 292 4.74 11.09 8.72
CA LEU A 292 4.03 10.21 7.80
C LEU A 292 2.51 10.38 7.88
N ARG A 293 1.95 10.49 9.08
CA ARG A 293 0.50 10.70 9.26
C ARG A 293 0.04 12.02 8.64
N GLN A 294 0.84 13.09 8.78
CA GLN A 294 0.59 14.37 8.11
C GLN A 294 0.66 14.22 6.59
N PHE A 295 1.63 13.48 6.06
CA PHE A 295 1.75 13.18 4.64
C PHE A 295 0.50 12.46 4.11
N VAL A 296 0.08 11.36 4.75
CA VAL A 296 -1.10 10.60 4.35
C VAL A 296 -2.37 11.45 4.38
N TYR A 297 -2.55 12.27 5.41
CA TYR A 297 -3.67 13.19 5.50
C TYR A 297 -3.66 14.21 4.34
N GLN A 298 -2.52 14.86 4.07
CA GLN A 298 -2.40 15.87 3.03
C GLN A 298 -2.64 15.30 1.63
N PHE A 299 -2.04 14.15 1.30
CA PHE A 299 -2.23 13.51 0.00
C PHE A 299 -3.58 12.80 -0.13
N GLY A 300 -4.21 12.38 0.98
CA GLY A 300 -5.59 11.91 0.98
C GLY A 300 -6.59 13.04 0.72
N ASN A 301 -6.29 14.26 1.14
CA ASN A 301 -7.14 15.45 1.01
C ASN A 301 -7.17 16.07 -0.40
N HIS A 302 -7.48 15.25 -1.39
CA HIS A 302 -7.72 15.71 -2.75
C HIS A 302 -8.62 14.72 -3.51
N LYS A 303 -9.49 15.26 -4.38
CA LYS A 303 -10.43 14.46 -5.19
C LYS A 303 -9.76 13.46 -6.14
N ASN A 304 -8.48 13.68 -6.48
CA ASN A 304 -7.74 12.81 -7.38
C ASN A 304 -7.00 11.67 -6.67
N ALA A 305 -6.93 11.67 -5.33
CA ALA A 305 -6.41 10.53 -4.57
C ALA A 305 -7.30 9.31 -4.84
N SER A 306 -6.76 8.31 -5.53
CA SER A 306 -7.51 7.23 -6.16
C SER A 306 -7.34 5.88 -5.48
N TYR A 307 -6.28 5.70 -4.70
CA TYR A 307 -6.11 4.60 -3.76
C TYR A 307 -5.08 4.96 -2.68
N LEU A 308 -5.07 4.18 -1.59
CA LEU A 308 -3.99 4.11 -0.61
C LEU A 308 -3.43 2.69 -0.58
N HIS A 309 -2.12 2.55 -0.58
CA HIS A 309 -1.46 1.26 -0.32
C HIS A 309 -0.42 1.45 0.79
N ILE A 310 -0.44 0.53 1.76
CA ILE A 310 0.52 0.47 2.86
C ILE A 310 1.20 -0.90 2.79
N CYS A 311 2.49 -0.92 2.45
CA CYS A 311 3.28 -2.13 2.17
C CYS A 311 4.37 -2.39 3.23
N GLU A 312 5.07 -3.52 3.07
CA GLU A 312 6.31 -3.92 3.78
C GLU A 312 6.24 -4.11 5.31
N GLY A 313 5.13 -3.72 5.96
CA GLY A 313 4.91 -4.00 7.37
C GLY A 313 4.94 -5.49 7.66
N ALA A 314 5.83 -5.95 8.53
CA ALA A 314 6.04 -7.36 8.82
C ALA A 314 5.89 -7.66 10.32
N PRO A 315 4.66 -7.78 10.85
CA PRO A 315 4.41 -8.13 12.26
C PRO A 315 5.21 -9.34 12.77
N SER A 316 5.43 -10.34 11.92
CA SER A 316 6.24 -11.53 12.25
C SER A 316 7.73 -11.25 12.48
N LEU A 317 8.26 -10.16 11.94
CA LEU A 317 9.64 -9.71 12.15
C LEU A 317 9.78 -8.77 13.36
N GLY A 318 8.66 -8.35 13.96
CA GLY A 318 8.65 -7.47 15.12
C GLY A 318 8.83 -8.21 16.46
N GLU A 319 8.78 -7.45 17.55
CA GLU A 319 8.79 -8.03 18.90
C GLU A 319 7.53 -8.88 19.15
N GLU A 320 7.69 -10.11 19.66
CA GLU A 320 6.60 -11.07 19.89
C GLU A 320 5.44 -10.49 20.71
N LYS A 321 5.73 -9.71 21.75
CA LYS A 321 4.71 -9.09 22.62
C LYS A 321 4.00 -7.90 21.98
N ASN A 322 4.63 -7.25 21.00
CA ASN A 322 4.21 -5.95 20.46
C ASN A 322 3.96 -5.96 18.95
N ASN A 323 3.92 -7.13 18.30
CA ASN A 323 3.65 -7.28 16.87
C ASN A 323 2.36 -6.55 16.42
N HIS A 324 1.36 -6.46 17.31
CA HIS A 324 0.09 -5.76 17.09
C HIS A 324 0.24 -4.24 16.85
N LEU A 325 1.38 -3.62 17.20
CA LEU A 325 1.61 -2.19 17.02
C LEU A 325 1.65 -1.78 15.55
N ILE A 326 2.11 -2.67 14.65
CA ILE A 326 2.11 -2.41 13.21
C ILE A 326 0.68 -2.28 12.69
N GLY A 327 -0.20 -3.20 13.09
CA GLY A 327 -1.63 -3.08 12.77
C GLY A 327 -2.27 -1.80 13.31
N LYS A 328 -1.87 -1.34 14.50
CA LYS A 328 -2.33 -0.05 15.05
C LYS A 328 -1.85 1.12 14.22
N LEU A 329 -0.58 1.13 13.81
CA LEU A 329 -0.02 2.16 12.94
C LEU A 329 -0.78 2.20 11.60
N ILE A 330 -0.95 1.06 10.94
CA ILE A 330 -1.74 0.94 9.71
C ILE A 330 -3.16 1.50 9.92
N GLY A 331 -3.80 1.17 11.04
CA GLY A 331 -5.12 1.70 11.41
C GLY A 331 -5.16 3.23 11.48
N TYR A 332 -4.13 3.87 12.05
CA TYR A 332 -4.02 5.33 12.03
C TYR A 332 -3.94 5.88 10.62
N LEU A 333 -3.02 5.35 9.79
CA LEU A 333 -2.81 5.78 8.41
C LEU A 333 -4.09 5.65 7.57
N VAL A 334 -4.82 4.55 7.71
CA VAL A 334 -6.13 4.35 7.07
C VAL A 334 -7.12 5.45 7.49
N THR A 335 -7.22 5.76 8.79
CA THR A 335 -8.13 6.83 9.23
C THR A 335 -7.67 8.21 8.80
N ASP A 336 -6.37 8.48 8.75
CA ASP A 336 -5.84 9.78 8.33
C ASP A 336 -6.13 10.02 6.84
N PHE A 337 -5.99 8.99 5.99
CA PHE A 337 -6.38 9.06 4.59
C PHE A 337 -7.88 9.32 4.41
N ILE A 338 -8.74 8.57 5.12
CA ILE A 338 -10.20 8.73 5.04
C ILE A 338 -10.64 10.12 5.51
N LYS A 339 -10.05 10.64 6.60
CA LYS A 339 -10.36 11.97 7.13
C LYS A 339 -9.98 13.05 6.13
N GLY A 340 -8.76 12.99 5.58
CA GLY A 340 -8.32 13.90 4.53
C GLY A 340 -9.26 13.85 3.33
N ASN A 341 -9.60 12.66 2.84
CA ASN A 341 -10.36 12.49 1.60
C ASN A 341 -11.87 12.78 1.71
N SER A 342 -12.42 12.80 2.93
CA SER A 342 -13.86 13.00 3.16
C SER A 342 -14.22 14.45 3.50
N ASN A 343 -13.26 15.38 3.57
CA ASN A 343 -13.45 16.74 4.12
C ASN A 343 -14.14 16.71 5.51
N LEU A 344 -13.85 15.69 6.33
CA LEU A 344 -14.42 15.49 7.66
C LEU A 344 -13.69 16.29 8.75
#